data_AF-A0A6P8UM89-F1
#
_entry.id   AF-A0A6P8UM89-F1
#
_cell.length_a   1.000
_cell.length_b   1.000
_cell.length_c   1.000
_cell.angle_alpha   90.00
_cell.angle_beta   90.00
_cell.angle_gamma   90.00
#
_symmetry.space_group_name_H-M   'P 1'
#
loop_
_entity.id
_entity.type
_entity.pdbx_description
1 polymer ?
#
loop_
_entity_poly.entity_id
_entity_poly.type
_entity_poly.pdbx_seq_one_letter_code
_entity_poly.pdbx_strand_id
1 'polypeptide(L)'
;MYAVVEFANQESVASLLEGTAIPSISHESLVPFKSRLLSMRNLDSRDVLNQPSIKKGQAQTSIPINELIQRLSKEESIDQQITSLTEAYQLTEENCRLRFLVCSLLKDIAASFFPECTIMPFGSSVNGFGKLGCDLDMFLDLDGISGKNATMPKSGLFLEYQMKRANFERIVTQNILSVIGECVDQFGPGCVGVQKILNARCPLVRFTHQPSGFQCDLTANNRVAMKSTELLYLYGELDPRVRHLVFTVRCWARAHGITSSIPGAWISNFSLTIMVLFFLQRRSPPIIPTLDHLRDLAGPEDKSVIEDNDCTFVSDFSKIQLESNTETLEQLLCEFFEFYASFCFSKLSINIRKGKEQNKLPAVPLHIQNPFETTLNVSKNVNASQVDRFVALCQESSWLIQQNITAPSRGGTKGNATITPWGVSTLLLPSQVAGIKSRKRRKFEPTSERIKSLLESLKNTNNQPNQS
;
A
#
# COMPACT_ATOMS: atom_id res chain seq x y z
N MET A 1 18.27 8.90 15.49
CA MET A 1 16.86 9.20 15.79
C MET A 1 16.43 10.33 14.88
N TYR A 2 15.30 10.21 14.20
CA TYR A 2 14.75 11.29 13.36
C TYR A 2 13.60 11.99 14.10
N ALA A 3 13.39 13.26 13.79
CA ALA A 3 12.24 14.03 14.23
C ALA A 3 11.58 14.66 13.00
N VAL A 4 10.25 14.54 12.92
CA VAL A 4 9.45 15.29 11.96
C VAL A 4 8.98 16.56 12.66
N VAL A 5 9.22 17.71 12.03
CA VAL A 5 8.85 19.02 12.57
C VAL A 5 7.88 19.68 11.59
N GLU A 6 6.64 19.86 12.03
CA GLU A 6 5.61 20.60 11.31
C GLU A 6 5.56 22.02 11.88
N PHE A 7 6.02 23.00 11.10
CA PHE A 7 5.97 24.40 11.48
C PHE A 7 4.58 24.98 11.20
N ALA A 8 4.15 25.94 12.01
CA ALA A 8 2.90 26.67 11.78
C ALA A 8 2.94 27.50 10.49
N ASN A 9 4.11 28.01 10.10
CA ASN A 9 4.30 28.90 8.94
C ASN A 9 5.41 28.38 8.02
N GLN A 10 5.22 28.53 6.70
CA GLN A 10 6.21 28.13 5.70
C GLN A 10 7.51 28.96 5.77
N GLU A 11 7.41 30.24 6.13
CA GLU A 11 8.54 31.16 6.31
C GLU A 11 9.54 30.67 7.36
N SER A 12 9.07 29.96 8.39
CA SER A 12 9.94 29.37 9.42
C SER A 12 10.87 28.30 8.84
N VAL A 13 10.42 27.56 7.82
CA VAL A 13 11.27 26.59 7.11
C VAL A 13 12.34 27.33 6.30
N ALA A 14 11.98 28.40 5.60
CA ALA A 14 12.94 29.20 4.83
C ALA A 14 14.03 29.80 5.73
N SER A 15 13.62 30.44 6.84
CA SER A 15 14.53 31.01 7.83
C SER A 15 15.47 29.96 8.44
N LEU A 16 14.96 28.76 8.76
CA LEU A 16 15.78 27.65 9.25
C LEU A 16 16.82 27.21 8.21
N LEU A 17 16.43 27.10 6.94
CA LEU A 17 17.32 26.68 5.85
C LEU A 17 18.38 27.75 5.54
N GLU A 18 18.07 29.03 5.65
CA GLU A 18 19.04 30.13 5.50
C GLU A 18 20.14 30.08 6.58
N GLY A 19 19.77 29.73 7.81
CA GLY A 19 20.72 29.55 8.92
C GLY A 19 21.48 28.21 8.89
N THR A 20 21.19 27.31 7.94
CA THR A 20 21.81 25.99 7.87
C THR A 20 23.06 26.00 7.00
N ALA A 21 24.18 25.50 7.55
CA ALA A 21 25.44 25.38 6.83
C ALA A 21 25.50 24.10 5.96
N ILE A 22 26.22 24.19 4.83
CA ILE A 22 26.63 23.00 4.06
C ILE A 22 27.74 22.29 4.84
N PRO A 23 27.67 20.96 5.05
CA PRO A 23 28.71 20.23 5.77
C PRO A 23 30.08 20.35 5.09
N SER A 24 31.12 20.66 5.87
CA SER A 24 32.51 20.57 5.42
C SER A 24 33.12 19.25 5.94
N ILE A 25 33.21 18.23 5.09
CA ILE A 25 33.85 16.96 5.43
C ILE A 25 35.18 16.89 4.67
N SER A 26 36.29 16.78 5.41
CA SER A 26 37.61 16.58 4.79
C SER A 26 37.61 15.27 4.00
N HIS A 27 37.99 15.33 2.71
CA HIS A 27 38.10 14.20 1.78
C HIS A 27 36.80 13.66 1.14
N GLU A 28 35.67 14.35 1.26
CA GLU A 28 34.43 13.99 0.54
C GLU A 28 33.88 15.17 -0.28
N SER A 29 33.46 14.90 -1.52
CA SER A 29 32.72 15.85 -2.34
C SER A 29 31.22 15.58 -2.19
N LEU A 30 30.47 16.57 -1.72
CA LEU A 30 29.02 16.48 -1.52
C LEU A 30 28.29 17.15 -2.68
N VAL A 31 27.15 16.59 -3.08
CA VAL A 31 26.20 17.28 -3.96
C VAL A 31 25.54 18.40 -3.14
N PRO A 32 25.67 19.68 -3.54
CA PRO A 32 25.17 20.81 -2.76
C PRO A 32 23.66 21.03 -2.93
N PHE A 33 22.85 19.97 -2.85
CA PHE A 33 21.39 20.04 -2.88
C PHE A 33 20.85 20.39 -1.48
N LYS A 34 20.38 21.63 -1.32
CA LYS A 34 19.79 22.12 -0.06
C LYS A 34 18.37 21.57 0.10
N SER A 35 18.22 20.51 0.90
CA SER A 35 16.93 19.89 1.19
C SER A 35 16.39 20.28 2.57
N ARG A 36 15.15 19.88 2.87
CA ARG A 36 14.54 19.97 4.20
C ARG A 36 14.96 18.82 5.15
N LEU A 37 15.94 17.99 4.76
CA LEU A 37 16.55 16.99 5.63
C LEU A 37 17.79 17.56 6.31
N LEU A 38 17.69 17.77 7.62
CA LEU A 38 18.70 18.45 8.42
C LEU A 38 19.36 17.51 9.42
N SER A 39 20.65 17.71 9.68
CA SER A 39 21.40 16.99 10.71
C SER A 39 21.79 17.96 11.83
N MET A 40 21.31 17.68 13.05
CA MET A 40 21.71 18.43 14.24
C MET A 40 22.87 17.72 14.93
N ARG A 41 23.98 18.42 15.14
CA ARG A 41 25.17 17.92 15.85
C ARG A 41 25.44 18.82 17.05
N ASN A 42 25.74 18.23 18.21
CA ASN A 42 26.21 18.99 19.36
C ASN A 42 27.73 19.20 19.22
N LEU A 43 28.17 20.46 19.11
CA LEU A 43 29.58 20.81 18.96
C LEU A 43 30.35 20.74 20.28
N ASP A 44 29.65 20.78 21.42
CA ASP A 44 30.24 20.85 22.76
C ASP A 44 30.34 19.47 23.46
N SER A 45 29.81 18.39 22.86
CA SER A 45 29.82 17.07 23.49
C SER A 45 31.16 16.34 23.28
N ARG A 46 32.19 16.75 24.01
CA ARG A 46 33.28 15.83 24.38
C ARG A 46 32.98 15.04 25.66
N ASP A 47 32.05 15.47 26.51
CA ASP A 47 31.78 14.82 27.81
C ASP A 47 30.31 14.91 28.30
N VAL A 48 29.33 14.45 27.50
CA VAL A 48 27.99 14.13 28.04
C VAL A 48 27.59 12.72 27.61
N LEU A 49 28.32 11.74 28.13
CA LEU A 49 27.79 10.38 28.29
C LEU A 49 26.80 10.41 29.46
N ASN A 50 25.61 9.85 29.22
CA ASN A 50 24.56 9.54 30.20
C ASN A 50 23.62 10.69 30.60
N GLN A 51 22.70 11.05 29.68
CA GLN A 51 21.29 11.15 30.07
C GLN A 51 20.45 10.34 29.08
N PRO A 52 19.79 9.25 29.50
CA PRO A 52 18.81 8.57 28.67
C PRO A 52 17.54 9.41 28.68
N SER A 53 17.47 10.46 27.88
CA SER A 53 16.16 11.00 27.52
C SER A 53 15.51 9.97 26.60
N ILE A 54 14.79 9.02 27.21
CA ILE A 54 13.95 8.05 26.51
C ILE A 54 12.79 8.84 25.89
N LYS A 55 13.06 9.51 24.77
CA LYS A 55 11.98 9.98 23.90
C LYS A 55 11.41 8.72 23.25
N LYS A 56 10.20 8.32 23.64
CA LYS A 56 9.47 7.23 22.98
C LYS A 56 9.32 7.59 21.50
N GLY A 57 10.04 6.88 20.62
CA GLY A 57 9.81 6.97 19.19
C GLY A 57 8.51 6.26 18.82
N GLN A 58 7.70 6.86 17.95
CA GLN A 58 6.50 6.24 17.40
C GLN A 58 6.93 5.11 16.45
N ALA A 59 6.42 3.89 16.64
CA ALA A 59 6.72 2.78 15.74
C ALA A 59 6.13 3.02 14.34
N GLN A 60 6.95 2.85 13.29
CA GLN A 60 6.53 3.06 11.89
C GLN A 60 6.29 1.75 11.14
N THR A 61 6.35 0.62 11.84
CA THR A 61 6.20 -0.73 11.30
C THR A 61 5.13 -1.50 12.08
N SER A 62 4.39 -2.36 11.39
CA SER A 62 3.41 -3.24 12.03
C SER A 62 4.08 -4.21 13.01
N ILE A 63 3.39 -4.55 14.10
CA ILE A 63 3.84 -5.60 15.03
C ILE A 63 3.97 -6.95 14.31
N PRO A 64 4.88 -7.85 14.74
CA PRO A 64 5.00 -9.18 14.17
C PRO A 64 3.71 -10.00 14.36
N ILE A 65 3.42 -10.91 13.43
CA ILE A 65 2.20 -11.73 13.44
C ILE A 65 2.00 -12.52 14.74
N ASN A 66 3.08 -12.99 15.37
CA ASN A 66 3.00 -13.74 16.64
C ASN A 66 2.53 -12.85 17.81
N GLU A 67 2.98 -11.59 17.84
CA GLU A 67 2.53 -10.62 18.84
C GLU A 67 1.08 -10.19 18.57
N LEU A 68 0.71 -10.03 17.30
CA LEU A 68 -0.68 -9.82 16.91
C LEU A 68 -1.56 -10.97 17.39
N ILE A 69 -1.21 -12.22 17.11
CA ILE A 69 -1.97 -13.40 17.56
C ILE A 69 -2.17 -13.35 19.08
N GLN A 70 -1.13 -13.09 19.85
CA GLN A 70 -1.24 -12.98 21.32
C GLN A 70 -2.14 -11.83 21.78
N ARG A 71 -2.15 -10.69 21.05
CA ARG A 71 -3.05 -9.58 21.33
C ARG A 71 -4.49 -9.99 21.06
N LEU A 72 -4.76 -10.56 19.89
CA LEU A 72 -6.11 -10.99 19.50
C LEU A 72 -6.68 -12.07 20.42
N SER A 73 -5.86 -13.01 20.88
CA SER A 73 -6.34 -14.07 21.78
C SER A 73 -6.78 -13.55 23.17
N LYS A 74 -6.49 -12.29 23.51
CA LYS A 74 -6.92 -11.65 24.78
C LYS A 74 -8.27 -10.93 24.68
N GLU A 75 -8.76 -10.66 23.47
CA GLU A 75 -10.06 -10.02 23.26
C GLU A 75 -11.21 -10.97 23.66
N GLU A 76 -12.43 -10.44 23.80
CA GLU A 76 -13.60 -11.20 24.30
C GLU A 76 -14.54 -11.69 23.18
N SER A 77 -14.43 -11.11 21.97
CA SER A 77 -15.29 -11.45 20.81
C SER A 77 -14.50 -11.41 19.49
N ILE A 78 -15.01 -12.07 18.45
CA ILE A 78 -14.43 -11.98 17.09
C ILE A 78 -14.49 -10.54 16.57
N ASP A 79 -15.58 -9.80 16.83
CA ASP A 79 -15.71 -8.39 16.49
C ASP A 79 -14.58 -7.55 17.12
N GLN A 80 -14.30 -7.72 18.41
CA GLN A 80 -13.18 -7.04 19.08
C GLN A 80 -11.82 -7.47 18.52
N GLN A 81 -11.63 -8.75 18.18
CA GLN A 81 -10.40 -9.20 17.52
C GLN A 81 -10.19 -8.52 16.16
N ILE A 82 -11.25 -8.40 15.37
CA ILE A 82 -11.19 -7.74 14.06
C ILE A 82 -10.86 -6.25 14.23
N THR A 83 -11.51 -5.56 15.16
CA THR A 83 -11.21 -4.16 15.48
C THR A 83 -9.77 -3.99 15.96
N SER A 84 -9.33 -4.81 16.93
CA SER A 84 -7.95 -4.75 17.43
C SER A 84 -6.92 -5.08 16.34
N LEU A 85 -7.23 -5.95 15.37
CA LEU A 85 -6.34 -6.24 14.25
C LEU A 85 -6.18 -5.00 13.37
N THR A 86 -7.29 -4.35 13.02
CA THR A 86 -7.28 -3.13 12.21
C THR A 86 -6.49 -2.02 12.91
N GLU A 87 -6.75 -1.78 14.20
CA GLU A 87 -6.04 -0.77 14.97
C GLU A 87 -4.53 -1.03 15.07
N ALA A 88 -4.12 -2.30 15.24
CA ALA A 88 -2.72 -2.66 15.37
C ALA A 88 -1.93 -2.47 14.07
N TYR A 89 -2.60 -2.56 12.91
CA TYR A 89 -1.95 -2.55 11.60
C TYR A 89 -2.18 -1.28 10.80
N GLN A 90 -3.25 -0.52 11.03
CA GLN A 90 -3.56 0.68 10.25
C GLN A 90 -2.47 1.75 10.34
N LEU A 91 -2.40 2.61 9.33
CA LEU A 91 -1.52 3.79 9.37
C LEU A 91 -1.92 4.70 10.54
N THR A 92 -0.93 5.21 11.27
CA THR A 92 -1.14 6.28 12.25
C THR A 92 -1.11 7.64 11.58
N GLU A 93 -1.63 8.66 12.27
CA GLU A 93 -1.59 10.04 11.78
C GLU A 93 -0.15 10.51 11.52
N GLU A 94 0.81 10.15 12.37
CA GLU A 94 2.22 10.48 12.18
C GLU A 94 2.82 9.76 10.97
N ASN A 95 2.44 8.50 10.73
CA ASN A 95 2.89 7.78 9.54
C ASN A 95 2.33 8.42 8.26
N CYS A 96 1.06 8.85 8.29
CA CYS A 96 0.44 9.60 7.20
C CYS A 96 1.18 10.92 6.95
N ARG A 97 1.40 11.75 7.99
CA ARG A 97 2.19 12.99 7.87
C ARG A 97 3.58 12.75 7.27
N LEU A 98 4.28 11.70 7.72
CA LEU A 98 5.58 11.32 7.19
C LEU A 98 5.51 10.93 5.70
N ARG A 99 4.46 10.22 5.26
CA ARG A 99 4.26 9.89 3.84
C ARG A 99 4.10 11.14 2.99
N PHE A 100 3.26 12.08 3.42
CA PHE A 100 3.08 13.37 2.73
C PHE A 100 4.37 14.20 2.71
N LEU A 101 5.15 14.20 3.80
CA LEU A 101 6.44 14.86 3.85
C LEU A 101 7.42 14.27 2.81
N VAL A 102 7.51 12.94 2.68
CA VAL A 102 8.38 12.30 1.69
C VAL A 102 7.98 12.67 0.27
N CYS A 103 6.68 12.66 -0.06
CA CYS A 103 6.20 13.15 -1.35
C CYS A 103 6.60 14.62 -1.58
N SER A 104 6.46 15.46 -0.55
CA SER A 104 6.87 16.86 -0.59
C SER A 104 8.38 17.02 -0.83
N LEU A 105 9.23 16.20 -0.20
CA LEU A 105 10.69 16.24 -0.41
C LEU A 105 11.08 15.90 -1.85
N LEU A 106 10.39 14.94 -2.47
CA LEU A 106 10.63 14.59 -3.87
C LEU A 106 10.09 15.65 -4.83
N LYS A 107 9.02 16.35 -4.44
CA LYS A 107 8.55 17.52 -5.17
C LYS A 107 9.66 18.58 -5.24
N ASP A 108 10.43 18.82 -4.18
CA ASP A 108 11.54 19.80 -4.22
C ASP A 108 12.58 19.44 -5.30
N ILE A 109 12.85 18.14 -5.50
CA ILE A 109 13.75 17.66 -6.56
C ILE A 109 13.11 17.88 -7.94
N ALA A 110 11.87 17.42 -8.13
CA ALA A 110 11.17 17.51 -9.41
C ALA A 110 10.91 18.98 -9.84
N ALA A 111 10.63 19.87 -8.89
CA ALA A 111 10.34 21.28 -9.13
C ALA A 111 11.52 22.06 -9.74
N SER A 112 12.74 21.53 -9.64
CA SER A 112 13.91 22.12 -10.33
C SER A 112 13.77 22.08 -11.86
N PHE A 113 13.02 21.11 -12.39
CA PHE A 113 12.72 21.00 -13.83
C PHE A 113 11.26 21.33 -14.14
N PHE A 114 10.35 21.07 -13.19
CA PHE A 114 8.90 21.18 -13.35
C PHE A 114 8.30 22.02 -12.20
N PRO A 115 8.45 23.35 -12.18
CA PRO A 115 8.22 24.18 -11.00
C PRO A 115 6.83 24.05 -10.34
N GLU A 116 5.79 23.80 -11.14
CA GLU A 116 4.40 23.70 -10.66
C GLU A 116 3.92 22.25 -10.52
N CYS A 117 4.84 21.28 -10.55
CA CYS A 117 4.47 19.88 -10.36
C CYS A 117 3.99 19.64 -8.94
N THR A 118 3.16 18.62 -8.77
CA THR A 118 2.83 18.10 -7.45
C THR A 118 3.19 16.63 -7.38
N ILE A 119 3.59 16.17 -6.19
CA ILE A 119 3.77 14.75 -5.92
C ILE A 119 2.88 14.42 -4.75
N MET A 120 1.92 13.52 -4.98
CA MET A 120 0.91 13.15 -4.00
C MET A 120 0.91 11.64 -3.76
N PRO A 121 0.69 11.19 -2.51
CA PRO A 121 0.53 9.77 -2.25
C PRO A 121 -0.78 9.25 -2.87
N PHE A 122 -0.77 7.99 -3.31
CA PHE A 122 -1.98 7.28 -3.72
C PHE A 122 -1.96 5.83 -3.20
N GLY A 123 -2.96 5.03 -3.60
CA GLY A 123 -3.02 3.62 -3.25
C GLY A 123 -3.15 3.41 -1.74
N SER A 124 -2.39 2.47 -1.19
CA SER A 124 -2.51 2.07 0.22
C SER A 124 -2.22 3.22 1.20
N SER A 125 -1.53 4.29 0.79
CA SER A 125 -1.22 5.40 1.66
C SER A 125 -2.45 6.25 2.04
N VAL A 126 -3.48 6.28 1.19
CA VAL A 126 -4.64 7.19 1.35
C VAL A 126 -6.00 6.54 1.02
N ASN A 127 -6.04 5.28 0.56
CA ASN A 127 -7.29 4.59 0.24
C ASN A 127 -8.09 4.05 1.45
N GLY A 128 -7.66 4.34 2.69
CA GLY A 128 -8.29 3.82 3.92
C GLY A 128 -7.92 2.38 4.31
N PHE A 129 -7.17 1.66 3.47
CA PHE A 129 -6.76 0.26 3.69
C PHE A 129 -5.25 0.08 3.86
N GLY A 130 -4.53 1.16 4.17
CA GLY A 130 -3.08 1.15 4.39
C GLY A 130 -2.68 0.46 5.69
N LYS A 131 -1.65 -0.38 5.63
CA LYS A 131 -1.03 -0.93 6.84
C LYS A 131 0.37 -0.36 7.07
N LEU A 132 0.79 -0.24 8.32
CA LEU A 132 2.17 0.16 8.66
C LEU A 132 3.18 -0.73 7.92
N GLY A 133 4.20 -0.10 7.35
CA GLY A 133 5.19 -0.75 6.50
C GLY A 133 4.74 -1.07 5.07
N CYS A 134 3.55 -0.63 4.62
CA CYS A 134 3.23 -0.69 3.19
C CYS A 134 4.03 0.34 2.39
N ASP A 135 4.21 0.06 1.09
CA ASP A 135 4.89 0.94 0.14
C ASP A 135 4.23 2.34 0.10
N LEU A 136 5.00 3.33 -0.32
CA LEU A 136 4.55 4.68 -0.60
C LEU A 136 4.47 4.87 -2.12
N ASP A 137 3.29 4.59 -2.66
CA ASP A 137 2.97 4.88 -4.06
C ASP A 137 2.74 6.39 -4.24
N MET A 138 3.43 6.99 -5.21
CA MET A 138 3.45 8.42 -5.46
C MET A 138 3.07 8.74 -6.89
N PHE A 139 2.23 9.76 -7.05
CA PHE A 139 1.81 10.28 -8.34
C PHE A 139 2.41 11.67 -8.55
N LEU A 140 3.23 11.81 -9.59
CA LEU A 140 3.70 13.08 -10.12
C LEU A 140 2.64 13.65 -11.05
N ASP A 141 1.97 14.70 -10.60
CA ASP A 141 1.05 15.47 -11.42
C ASP A 141 1.78 16.64 -12.10
N LEU A 142 1.53 16.76 -13.39
CA LEU A 142 2.07 17.82 -14.26
C LEU A 142 0.96 18.68 -14.84
N ASP A 143 -0.30 18.50 -14.44
CA ASP A 143 -1.42 19.21 -15.05
C ASP A 143 -1.36 20.72 -14.89
N GLY A 144 -0.90 21.19 -13.73
CA GLY A 144 -0.65 22.62 -13.49
C GLY A 144 0.26 23.23 -14.57
N ILE A 145 1.25 22.47 -15.03
CA ILE A 145 2.24 22.89 -16.04
C ILE A 145 1.72 22.65 -17.46
N SER A 146 0.86 21.66 -17.66
CA SER A 146 0.41 21.21 -18.98
C SER A 146 -0.45 22.24 -19.73
N GLY A 147 -0.92 23.29 -19.05
CA GLY A 147 -1.76 24.33 -19.64
C GLY A 147 -3.12 23.83 -20.14
N LYS A 148 -3.52 22.59 -19.81
CA LYS A 148 -4.81 22.00 -20.23
C LYS A 148 -6.03 22.83 -19.79
N ASN A 149 -5.86 23.66 -18.75
CA ASN A 149 -6.89 24.55 -18.22
C ASN A 149 -6.71 26.02 -18.64
N ALA A 150 -5.75 26.34 -19.52
CA ALA A 150 -5.52 27.71 -19.97
C ALA A 150 -6.57 28.13 -21.00
N THR A 151 -7.29 29.22 -20.73
CA THR A 151 -8.21 29.82 -21.70
C THR A 151 -7.42 30.45 -22.84
N MET A 152 -7.52 29.87 -24.03
CA MET A 152 -6.89 30.43 -25.22
C MET A 152 -7.50 31.80 -25.55
N PRO A 153 -6.68 32.84 -25.81
CA PRO A 153 -7.18 34.14 -26.21
C PRO A 153 -7.92 34.03 -27.56
N LYS A 154 -9.09 34.69 -27.65
CA LYS A 154 -9.97 34.64 -28.83
C LYS A 154 -9.43 35.39 -30.05
N SER A 155 -8.44 36.26 -29.86
CA SER A 155 -7.79 37.04 -30.92
C SER A 155 -6.47 37.64 -30.42
N GLY A 156 -5.55 37.93 -31.33
CA GLY A 156 -4.27 38.58 -31.02
C GLY A 156 -3.07 37.64 -31.06
N LEU A 157 -1.92 38.14 -30.62
CA LEU A 157 -0.69 37.36 -30.48
C LEU A 157 -0.70 36.60 -29.15
N PHE A 158 -0.34 35.32 -29.19
CA PHE A 158 -0.19 34.46 -28.02
C PHE A 158 1.25 33.96 -27.93
N LEU A 159 1.81 34.00 -26.73
CA LEU A 159 3.15 33.48 -26.46
C LEU A 159 3.03 32.11 -25.81
N GLU A 160 3.63 31.10 -26.44
CA GLU A 160 3.77 29.76 -25.90
C GLU A 160 5.24 29.41 -25.69
N TYR A 161 5.50 28.55 -24.71
CA TYR A 161 6.83 27.98 -24.55
C TYR A 161 7.14 27.04 -25.73
N GLN A 162 8.33 27.17 -26.31
CA GLN A 162 8.81 26.22 -27.30
C GLN A 162 9.16 24.89 -26.60
N MET A 163 8.27 23.92 -26.68
CA MET A 163 8.44 22.60 -26.04
C MET A 163 8.76 21.50 -27.07
N LYS A 164 9.56 20.52 -26.65
CA LYS A 164 9.84 19.33 -27.46
C LYS A 164 8.59 18.47 -27.57
N ARG A 165 8.13 18.21 -28.80
CA ARG A 165 6.97 17.37 -29.07
C ARG A 165 7.37 15.89 -29.17
N ALA A 166 6.48 15.01 -28.72
CA ALA A 166 6.60 13.57 -28.89
C ALA A 166 5.26 13.01 -29.38
N ASN A 167 5.30 11.89 -30.11
CA ASN A 167 4.11 11.31 -30.73
C ASN A 167 3.15 10.65 -29.73
N PHE A 168 3.63 10.31 -28.53
CA PHE A 168 2.86 9.58 -27.52
C PHE A 168 3.14 10.13 -26.12
N GLU A 169 2.09 10.37 -25.34
CA GLU A 169 2.17 10.79 -23.92
C GLU A 169 2.99 9.82 -23.07
N ARG A 170 2.92 8.52 -23.39
CA ARG A 170 3.73 7.49 -22.74
C ARG A 170 5.22 7.75 -22.87
N ILE A 171 5.71 8.19 -24.03
CA ILE A 171 7.13 8.49 -24.25
C ILE A 171 7.54 9.70 -23.42
N VAL A 172 6.69 10.73 -23.36
CA VAL A 172 6.91 11.91 -22.51
C VAL A 172 7.01 11.48 -21.05
N THR A 173 6.07 10.67 -20.57
CA THR A 173 6.05 10.10 -19.21
C THR A 173 7.34 9.34 -18.89
N GLN A 174 7.79 8.46 -19.79
CA GLN A 174 9.02 7.69 -19.62
C GLN A 174 10.26 8.60 -19.55
N ASN A 175 10.35 9.62 -20.40
CA ASN A 175 11.46 10.57 -20.40
C ASN A 175 11.50 11.38 -19.09
N ILE A 176 10.34 11.89 -18.64
CA ILE A 176 10.22 12.65 -17.40
C ILE A 176 10.63 11.79 -16.20
N LEU A 177 10.08 10.57 -16.08
CA LEU A 177 10.44 9.65 -15.02
C LEU A 177 11.91 9.22 -15.09
N SER A 178 12.49 9.11 -16.29
CA SER A 178 13.92 8.82 -16.44
C SER A 178 14.78 9.94 -15.85
N VAL A 179 14.47 11.20 -16.17
CA VAL A 179 15.20 12.37 -15.67
C VAL A 179 15.01 12.54 -14.17
N ILE A 180 13.78 12.46 -13.68
CA ILE A 180 13.50 12.57 -12.23
C ILE A 180 14.15 11.41 -11.48
N GLY A 181 14.08 10.20 -12.02
CA GLY A 181 14.74 9.04 -11.43
C GLY A 181 16.25 9.21 -11.34
N GLU A 182 16.88 9.78 -12.36
CA GLU A 182 18.30 10.14 -12.31
C GLU A 182 18.58 11.20 -11.25
N CYS A 183 17.74 12.24 -11.14
CA CYS A 183 17.91 13.27 -10.11
C CYS A 183 17.74 12.72 -8.69
N VAL A 184 16.79 11.80 -8.48
CA VAL A 184 16.60 11.12 -7.20
C VAL A 184 17.80 10.26 -6.85
N ASP A 185 18.40 9.57 -7.83
CA ASP A 185 19.57 8.71 -7.63
C ASP A 185 20.85 9.52 -7.33
N GLN A 186 21.09 10.58 -8.10
CA GLN A 186 22.32 11.36 -8.00
C GLN A 186 22.26 12.44 -6.91
N PHE A 187 21.08 13.02 -6.66
CA PHE A 187 20.94 14.23 -5.82
C PHE A 187 20.02 14.05 -4.62
N GLY A 188 19.20 13.00 -4.59
CA GLY A 188 18.22 12.77 -3.53
C GLY A 188 18.86 12.31 -2.22
N PRO A 189 18.91 13.16 -1.17
CA PRO A 189 19.55 12.77 0.09
C PRO A 189 18.83 11.59 0.75
N GLY A 190 19.56 10.48 0.93
CA GLY A 190 19.02 9.26 1.54
C GLY A 190 18.10 8.45 0.63
N CYS A 191 17.95 8.82 -0.65
CA CYS A 191 17.33 7.96 -1.66
C CYS A 191 18.36 6.95 -2.15
N VAL A 192 18.05 5.65 -2.07
CA VAL A 192 18.97 4.58 -2.46
C VAL A 192 18.26 3.50 -3.25
N GLY A 193 19.04 2.74 -4.03
CA GLY A 193 18.53 1.58 -4.77
C GLY A 193 17.53 1.96 -5.86
N VAL A 194 17.78 3.07 -6.56
CA VAL A 194 16.87 3.59 -7.58
C VAL A 194 16.79 2.64 -8.79
N GLN A 195 15.58 2.31 -9.20
CA GLN A 195 15.27 1.43 -10.32
C GLN A 195 14.27 2.09 -11.25
N LYS A 196 14.70 2.38 -12.48
CA LYS A 196 13.86 2.98 -13.54
C LYS A 196 13.11 1.88 -14.30
N ILE A 197 11.89 1.56 -13.88
CA ILE A 197 11.04 0.50 -14.49
C ILE A 197 10.12 1.13 -15.54
N LEU A 198 10.72 1.70 -16.59
CA LEU A 198 10.00 2.55 -17.55
C LEU A 198 9.17 1.77 -18.58
N ASN A 199 9.48 0.48 -18.79
CA ASN A 199 8.82 -0.37 -19.79
C ASN A 199 7.60 -1.15 -19.26
N ALA A 200 7.32 -1.08 -17.95
CA ALA A 200 6.12 -1.69 -17.38
C ALA A 200 4.84 -1.03 -17.91
N ARG A 201 3.68 -1.71 -17.81
CA ARG A 201 2.38 -1.15 -18.25
C ARG A 201 2.18 0.27 -17.73
N CYS A 202 2.41 0.47 -16.44
CA CYS A 202 2.54 1.78 -15.81
C CYS A 202 4.04 2.04 -15.55
N PRO A 203 4.69 2.95 -16.29
CA PRO A 203 6.08 3.34 -16.04
C PRO A 203 6.24 3.90 -14.62
N LEU A 204 7.28 3.47 -13.91
CA LEU A 204 7.57 3.96 -12.56
C LEU A 204 9.07 3.99 -12.24
N VAL A 205 9.41 4.77 -11.22
CA VAL A 205 10.72 4.79 -10.57
C VAL A 205 10.57 4.27 -9.15
N ARG A 206 11.30 3.21 -8.83
CA ARG A 206 11.29 2.57 -7.51
C ARG A 206 12.56 2.89 -6.74
N PHE A 207 12.47 3.23 -5.45
CA PHE A 207 13.63 3.52 -4.60
C PHE A 207 13.28 3.38 -3.12
N THR A 208 14.29 3.35 -2.25
CA THR A 208 14.11 3.39 -0.79
C THR A 208 14.52 4.75 -0.25
N HIS A 209 13.64 5.42 0.50
CA HIS A 209 13.98 6.66 1.21
C HIS A 209 14.43 6.32 2.64
N GLN A 210 15.74 6.25 2.85
CA GLN A 210 16.38 5.83 4.11
C GLN A 210 15.92 6.62 5.34
N PRO A 211 15.77 7.97 5.30
CA PRO A 211 15.36 8.74 6.49
C PRO A 211 13.97 8.35 7.02
N SER A 212 13.03 7.98 6.14
CA SER A 212 11.69 7.51 6.55
C SER A 212 11.57 5.99 6.65
N GLY A 213 12.48 5.25 6.01
CA GLY A 213 12.41 3.79 5.88
C GLY A 213 11.37 3.30 4.86
N PHE A 214 10.84 4.17 3.99
CA PHE A 214 9.80 3.79 3.04
C PHE A 214 10.38 3.23 1.73
N GLN A 215 9.74 2.17 1.24
CA GLN A 215 9.83 1.76 -0.16
C GLN A 215 8.89 2.65 -0.98
N CYS A 216 9.41 3.34 -1.98
CA CYS A 216 8.69 4.36 -2.74
C CYS A 216 8.60 3.96 -4.21
N ASP A 217 7.43 4.16 -4.81
CA ASP A 217 7.15 3.93 -6.23
C ASP A 217 6.54 5.21 -6.85
N LEU A 218 7.32 5.92 -7.67
CA LEU A 218 6.90 7.17 -8.33
C LEU A 218 6.42 6.91 -9.77
N THR A 219 5.21 7.35 -10.10
CA THR A 219 4.65 7.33 -11.47
C THR A 219 4.06 8.69 -11.85
N ALA A 220 3.79 8.95 -13.13
CA ALA A 220 3.32 10.27 -13.62
C ALA A 220 2.10 10.23 -14.55
N ASN A 221 1.56 9.05 -14.87
CA ASN A 221 0.36 8.94 -15.73
C ASN A 221 -0.50 7.72 -15.40
N ASN A 222 -1.06 7.68 -14.18
CA ASN A 222 -1.96 6.63 -13.73
C ASN A 222 -3.18 7.20 -13.00
N ARG A 223 -3.92 8.07 -13.70
CA ARG A 223 -5.09 8.77 -13.14
C ARG A 223 -6.23 7.82 -12.78
N VAL A 224 -6.36 6.70 -13.51
CA VAL A 224 -7.33 5.65 -13.17
C VAL A 224 -7.01 5.05 -11.79
N ALA A 225 -5.74 4.88 -11.42
CA ALA A 225 -5.38 4.44 -10.07
C ALA A 225 -5.70 5.50 -9.00
N MET A 226 -5.64 6.79 -9.33
CA MET A 226 -6.10 7.86 -8.43
C MET A 226 -7.60 7.74 -8.17
N LYS A 227 -8.43 7.61 -9.22
CA LYS A 227 -9.87 7.40 -9.07
C LYS A 227 -10.21 6.10 -8.35
N SER A 228 -9.42 5.05 -8.57
CA SER A 228 -9.52 3.79 -7.80
C SER A 228 -9.20 3.99 -6.32
N THR A 229 -8.22 4.84 -6.01
CA THR A 229 -7.84 5.18 -4.64
C THR A 229 -8.96 5.95 -3.94
N GLU A 230 -9.55 6.96 -4.59
CA GLU A 230 -10.73 7.68 -4.07
C GLU A 230 -11.93 6.76 -3.87
N LEU A 231 -12.24 5.89 -4.83
CA LEU A 231 -13.37 4.95 -4.71
C LEU A 231 -13.21 4.03 -3.49
N LEU A 232 -11.99 3.52 -3.29
CA LEU A 232 -11.66 2.68 -2.14
C LEU A 232 -11.76 3.45 -0.83
N TYR A 233 -11.27 4.70 -0.79
CA TYR A 233 -11.44 5.58 0.36
C TYR A 233 -12.92 5.80 0.68
N LEU A 234 -13.73 6.15 -0.32
CA LEU A 234 -15.17 6.34 -0.18
C LEU A 234 -15.84 5.12 0.44
N TYR A 235 -15.60 3.91 -0.07
CA TYR A 235 -16.18 2.70 0.53
C TYR A 235 -15.69 2.45 1.96
N GLY A 236 -14.43 2.77 2.28
CA GLY A 236 -13.88 2.64 3.62
C GLY A 236 -14.52 3.59 4.64
N GLU A 237 -14.99 4.76 4.19
CA GLU A 237 -15.62 5.78 5.03
C GLU A 237 -17.14 5.62 5.12
N LEU A 238 -17.78 4.92 4.18
CA LEU A 238 -19.23 4.67 4.21
C LEU A 238 -19.67 3.77 5.36
N ASP A 239 -18.90 2.74 5.68
CA ASP A 239 -19.19 1.83 6.79
C ASP A 239 -17.88 1.29 7.40
N PRO A 240 -17.68 1.41 8.73
CA PRO A 240 -16.44 0.96 9.36
C PRO A 240 -16.17 -0.53 9.13
N ARG A 241 -17.21 -1.36 8.96
CA ARG A 241 -17.07 -2.81 8.72
C ARG A 241 -16.31 -3.12 7.44
N VAL A 242 -16.32 -2.21 6.45
CA VAL A 242 -15.53 -2.35 5.22
C VAL A 242 -14.04 -2.43 5.54
N ARG A 243 -13.52 -1.45 6.29
CA ARG A 243 -12.10 -1.40 6.68
C ARG A 243 -11.74 -2.61 7.52
N HIS A 244 -12.52 -2.92 8.53
CA HIS A 244 -12.33 -4.07 9.41
C HIS A 244 -12.21 -5.40 8.65
N LEU A 245 -13.13 -5.65 7.72
CA LEU A 245 -13.15 -6.88 6.94
C LEU A 245 -11.99 -6.94 5.94
N VAL A 246 -11.67 -5.82 5.26
CA VAL A 246 -10.53 -5.75 4.32
C VAL A 246 -9.20 -6.03 5.03
N PHE A 247 -8.96 -5.42 6.20
CA PHE A 247 -7.74 -5.66 6.97
C PHE A 247 -7.63 -7.13 7.42
N THR A 248 -8.71 -7.70 7.94
CA THR A 248 -8.75 -9.09 8.40
C THR A 248 -8.47 -10.07 7.26
N VAL A 249 -9.19 -9.93 6.13
CA VAL A 249 -9.04 -10.79 4.96
C VAL A 249 -7.64 -10.64 4.34
N ARG A 250 -7.07 -9.43 4.27
CA ARG A 250 -5.69 -9.24 3.78
C ARG A 250 -4.65 -9.85 4.70
N CYS A 251 -4.85 -9.78 6.02
CA CYS A 251 -3.96 -10.39 6.99
C CYS A 251 -4.00 -11.92 6.89
N TRP A 252 -5.20 -12.50 6.87
CA TRP A 252 -5.43 -13.93 6.63
C TRP A 252 -4.79 -14.40 5.32
N ALA A 253 -5.06 -13.71 4.21
CA ALA A 253 -4.53 -14.08 2.91
C ALA A 253 -2.99 -14.02 2.87
N ARG A 254 -2.38 -13.09 3.60
CA ARG A 254 -0.93 -13.02 3.73
C ARG A 254 -0.38 -14.16 4.59
N ALA A 255 -1.02 -14.49 5.71
CA ALA A 255 -0.61 -15.59 6.59
C ALA A 255 -0.61 -16.95 5.86
N HIS A 256 -1.58 -17.16 4.97
CA HIS A 256 -1.71 -18.38 4.18
C HIS A 256 -1.00 -18.33 2.82
N GLY A 257 -0.33 -17.22 2.48
CA GLY A 257 0.42 -17.09 1.23
C GLY A 257 -0.47 -17.11 -0.03
N ILE A 258 -1.68 -16.57 0.06
CA ILE A 258 -2.54 -16.23 -1.08
C ILE A 258 -2.01 -14.97 -1.78
N THR A 259 -1.45 -14.03 -1.00
CA THR A 259 -0.83 -12.79 -1.48
C THR A 259 0.69 -12.82 -1.32
N SER A 260 1.40 -12.16 -2.24
CA SER A 260 2.85 -12.04 -2.22
C SER A 260 3.31 -10.60 -2.44
N SER A 261 4.45 -10.24 -1.87
CA SER A 261 5.19 -9.00 -2.17
C SER A 261 6.04 -9.13 -3.44
N ILE A 262 6.20 -10.35 -3.96
CA ILE A 262 6.94 -10.63 -5.19
C ILE A 262 5.93 -10.90 -6.31
N PRO A 263 6.14 -10.33 -7.52
CA PRO A 263 5.31 -10.61 -8.69
C PRO A 263 5.16 -12.12 -8.95
N GLY A 264 3.97 -12.53 -9.37
CA GLY A 264 3.68 -13.94 -9.67
C GLY A 264 2.19 -14.18 -9.89
N ALA A 265 1.78 -15.44 -9.77
CA ALA A 265 0.38 -15.85 -9.97
C ALA A 265 -0.54 -15.60 -8.77
N TRP A 266 -0.05 -14.90 -7.75
CA TRP A 266 -0.75 -14.61 -6.48
C TRP A 266 -1.92 -13.65 -6.69
N ILE A 267 -2.94 -13.74 -5.85
CA ILE A 267 -4.01 -12.74 -5.81
C ILE A 267 -3.40 -11.43 -5.28
N SER A 268 -3.64 -10.32 -5.96
CA SER A 268 -3.15 -9.01 -5.50
C SER A 268 -3.99 -8.48 -4.34
N ASN A 269 -3.42 -7.62 -3.49
CA ASN A 269 -4.18 -6.96 -2.42
C ASN A 269 -5.35 -6.12 -2.99
N PHE A 270 -5.17 -5.52 -4.16
CA PHE A 270 -6.25 -4.79 -4.83
C PHE A 270 -7.38 -5.75 -5.23
N SER A 271 -7.07 -6.83 -5.93
CA SER A 271 -8.04 -7.87 -6.31
C SER A 271 -8.81 -8.42 -5.11
N LEU A 272 -8.10 -8.73 -4.02
CA LEU A 272 -8.71 -9.24 -2.79
C LEU A 272 -9.62 -8.19 -2.13
N THR A 273 -9.25 -6.90 -2.18
CA THR A 273 -10.10 -5.81 -1.69
C THR A 273 -11.38 -5.70 -2.53
N ILE A 274 -11.27 -5.80 -3.86
CA ILE A 274 -12.46 -5.80 -4.74
C ILE A 274 -13.38 -7.00 -4.45
N MET A 275 -12.82 -8.18 -4.11
CA MET A 275 -13.62 -9.34 -3.68
C MET A 275 -14.40 -9.04 -2.39
N VAL A 276 -13.76 -8.42 -1.39
CA VAL A 276 -14.46 -8.01 -0.16
C VAL A 276 -15.56 -7.00 -0.45
N LEU A 277 -15.29 -5.98 -1.26
CA LEU A 277 -16.31 -4.99 -1.64
C LEU A 277 -17.49 -5.63 -2.38
N PHE A 278 -17.19 -6.53 -3.32
CA PHE A 278 -18.24 -7.26 -4.02
C PHE A 278 -19.11 -8.07 -3.06
N PHE A 279 -18.51 -8.81 -2.13
CA PHE A 279 -19.26 -9.53 -1.10
C PHE A 279 -20.17 -8.59 -0.29
N LEU A 280 -19.67 -7.41 0.11
CA LEU A 280 -20.44 -6.43 0.88
C LEU A 280 -21.60 -5.80 0.08
N GLN A 281 -21.45 -5.66 -1.24
CA GLN A 281 -22.55 -5.26 -2.15
C GLN A 281 -23.62 -6.36 -2.31
N ARG A 282 -23.28 -7.62 -1.99
CA ARG A 282 -24.16 -8.79 -2.12
C ARG A 282 -24.91 -9.14 -0.82
N ARG A 283 -24.67 -8.40 0.26
CA ARG A 283 -25.45 -8.54 1.50
C ARG A 283 -26.91 -8.14 1.28
N SER A 284 -27.78 -8.57 2.20
CA SER A 284 -29.20 -8.28 2.15
C SER A 284 -29.67 -7.75 3.51
N PRO A 285 -29.81 -6.42 3.68
CA PRO A 285 -29.58 -5.38 2.67
C PRO A 285 -28.08 -5.13 2.37
N PRO A 286 -27.71 -4.54 1.21
CA PRO A 286 -26.32 -4.23 0.88
C PRO A 286 -25.66 -3.30 1.90
N ILE A 287 -24.40 -3.58 2.28
CA ILE A 287 -23.65 -2.72 3.23
C ILE A 287 -23.08 -1.49 2.52
N ILE A 288 -22.71 -1.64 1.24
CA ILE A 288 -22.19 -0.55 0.41
C ILE A 288 -22.89 -0.53 -0.95
N PRO A 289 -23.00 0.64 -1.58
CA PRO A 289 -23.63 0.79 -2.88
C PRO A 289 -22.77 0.19 -4.00
N THR A 290 -23.36 0.06 -5.17
CA THR A 290 -22.62 -0.29 -6.39
C THR A 290 -21.96 0.95 -7.00
N LEU A 291 -20.89 0.77 -7.78
CA LEU A 291 -20.27 1.93 -8.44
C LEU A 291 -21.20 2.57 -9.48
N ASP A 292 -22.07 1.81 -10.16
CA ASP A 292 -23.05 2.44 -11.06
C ASP A 292 -24.08 3.27 -10.27
N HIS A 293 -24.47 2.86 -9.06
CA HIS A 293 -25.33 3.69 -8.20
C HIS A 293 -24.62 4.98 -7.77
N LEU A 294 -23.33 4.91 -7.38
CA LEU A 294 -22.55 6.09 -7.05
C LEU A 294 -22.37 7.04 -8.25
N ARG A 295 -22.25 6.49 -9.47
CA ARG A 295 -22.26 7.28 -10.71
C ARG A 295 -23.59 7.99 -10.92
N ASP A 296 -24.71 7.31 -10.68
CA ASP A 296 -26.04 7.88 -10.90
C ASP A 296 -26.37 9.02 -9.92
N LEU A 297 -25.73 9.06 -8.75
CA LEU A 297 -25.80 10.15 -7.78
C LEU A 297 -24.88 11.34 -8.09
N ALA A 298 -23.96 11.19 -9.04
CA ALA A 298 -22.92 12.15 -9.34
C ALA A 298 -23.48 13.42 -10.00
N GLY A 299 -23.00 14.58 -9.56
CA GLY A 299 -23.34 15.88 -10.17
C GLY A 299 -22.42 16.25 -11.35
N PRO A 300 -22.67 17.39 -12.01
CA PRO A 300 -21.80 17.90 -13.08
C PRO A 300 -20.33 18.06 -12.67
N GLU A 301 -20.07 18.48 -11.43
CA GLU A 301 -18.73 18.68 -10.86
C GLU A 301 -17.98 17.36 -10.61
N ASP A 302 -18.69 16.24 -10.49
CA ASP A 302 -18.10 14.91 -10.26
C ASP A 302 -17.64 14.23 -11.57
N LYS A 303 -17.99 14.82 -12.72
CA LYS A 303 -17.75 14.23 -14.04
C LYS A 303 -16.26 14.02 -14.27
N SER A 304 -15.86 12.77 -14.47
CA SER A 304 -14.46 12.41 -14.67
C SER A 304 -14.35 11.33 -15.74
N VAL A 305 -13.82 11.73 -16.90
CA VAL A 305 -13.52 10.80 -18.02
C VAL A 305 -12.02 10.79 -18.23
N ILE A 306 -11.41 9.61 -18.11
CA ILE A 306 -9.96 9.42 -18.14
C ILE A 306 -9.65 8.32 -19.16
N GLU A 307 -8.89 8.65 -20.20
CA GLU A 307 -8.51 7.68 -21.25
C GLU A 307 -9.74 6.94 -21.82
N ASP A 308 -10.80 7.68 -22.13
CA ASP A 308 -12.10 7.17 -22.61
C ASP A 308 -12.87 6.27 -21.61
N ASN A 309 -12.39 6.14 -20.37
CA ASN A 309 -13.09 5.43 -19.30
C ASN A 309 -13.89 6.39 -18.43
N ASP A 310 -15.18 6.07 -18.23
CA ASP A 310 -16.03 6.80 -17.28
C ASP A 310 -15.67 6.45 -15.84
N CYS A 311 -15.01 7.40 -15.19
CA CYS A 311 -14.56 7.36 -13.80
C CYS A 311 -15.43 8.21 -12.86
N THR A 312 -16.63 8.60 -13.32
CA THR A 312 -17.56 9.45 -12.58
C THR A 312 -18.21 8.69 -11.43
N PHE A 313 -18.17 9.27 -10.25
CA PHE A 313 -18.93 8.85 -9.07
C PHE A 313 -19.04 10.03 -8.10
N VAL A 314 -20.12 10.04 -7.31
CA VAL A 314 -20.41 11.10 -6.35
C VAL A 314 -19.27 11.32 -5.34
N SER A 315 -18.84 12.57 -5.17
CA SER A 315 -17.86 12.96 -4.14
C SER A 315 -18.50 13.37 -2.81
N ASP A 316 -19.76 13.80 -2.84
CA ASP A 316 -20.53 14.24 -1.67
C ASP A 316 -21.20 13.06 -0.96
N PHE A 317 -20.63 12.67 0.19
CA PHE A 317 -21.10 11.57 1.03
C PHE A 317 -22.55 11.74 1.50
N SER A 318 -23.03 12.98 1.66
CA SER A 318 -24.39 13.23 2.17
C SER A 318 -25.49 12.76 1.21
N LYS A 319 -25.16 12.58 -0.08
CA LYS A 319 -26.07 12.07 -1.10
C LYS A 319 -26.20 10.55 -1.09
N ILE A 320 -25.33 9.84 -0.37
CA ILE A 320 -25.30 8.38 -0.35
C ILE A 320 -26.18 7.91 0.81
N GLN A 321 -27.35 7.35 0.48
CA GLN A 321 -28.24 6.75 1.46
C GLN A 321 -28.01 5.24 1.51
N LEU A 322 -27.68 4.72 2.69
CA LEU A 322 -27.47 3.30 2.92
C LEU A 322 -28.67 2.68 3.59
N GLU A 323 -28.98 1.45 3.22
CA GLU A 323 -29.94 0.63 3.96
C GLU A 323 -29.28 0.10 5.24
N SER A 324 -30.07 -0.04 6.31
CA SER A 324 -29.55 -0.47 7.61
C SER A 324 -29.31 -1.99 7.64
N ASN A 325 -28.11 -2.40 7.28
CA ASN A 325 -27.62 -3.75 7.54
C ASN A 325 -27.04 -3.85 8.96
N THR A 326 -27.51 -4.83 9.75
CA THR A 326 -27.12 -5.01 11.17
C THR A 326 -26.19 -6.21 11.41
N GLU A 327 -25.64 -6.81 10.36
CA GLU A 327 -24.73 -7.94 10.51
C GLU A 327 -23.43 -7.54 11.21
N THR A 328 -23.01 -8.36 12.16
CA THR A 328 -21.76 -8.20 12.93
C THR A 328 -20.52 -8.51 12.08
N LEU A 329 -19.34 -8.10 12.54
CA LEU A 329 -18.08 -8.41 11.86
C LEU A 329 -17.82 -9.93 11.84
N GLU A 330 -18.18 -10.62 12.92
CA GLU A 330 -18.11 -12.09 12.98
C GLU A 330 -18.95 -12.75 11.89
N GLN A 331 -20.23 -12.35 11.77
CA GLN A 331 -21.14 -12.88 10.74
C GLN A 331 -20.59 -12.61 9.34
N LEU A 332 -20.17 -11.37 9.07
CA LEU A 332 -19.63 -11.00 7.77
C LEU A 332 -18.35 -11.75 7.41
N LEU A 333 -17.46 -12.01 8.38
CA LEU A 333 -16.25 -12.78 8.15
C LEU A 333 -16.56 -14.25 7.84
N CYS A 334 -17.47 -14.87 8.60
CA CYS A 334 -17.90 -16.25 8.35
C CYS A 334 -18.54 -16.37 6.96
N GLU A 335 -19.47 -15.48 6.66
CA GLU A 335 -20.21 -15.49 5.40
C GLU A 335 -19.33 -15.13 4.20
N PHE A 336 -18.28 -14.30 4.37
CA PHE A 336 -17.30 -14.06 3.32
C PHE A 336 -16.61 -15.36 2.89
N PHE A 337 -16.19 -16.18 3.86
CA PHE A 337 -15.56 -17.46 3.55
C PHE A 337 -16.54 -18.45 2.93
N GLU A 338 -17.78 -18.52 3.41
CA GLU A 338 -18.82 -19.39 2.84
C GLU A 338 -19.19 -18.98 1.40
N PHE A 339 -19.34 -17.68 1.17
CA PHE A 339 -19.62 -17.11 -0.14
C PHE A 339 -18.55 -17.53 -1.15
N TYR A 340 -17.28 -17.34 -0.82
CA TYR A 340 -16.18 -17.63 -1.72
C TYR A 340 -15.75 -19.10 -1.77
N ALA A 341 -16.11 -19.90 -0.77
CA ALA A 341 -15.98 -21.35 -0.81
C ALA A 341 -16.91 -22.01 -1.84
N SER A 342 -18.04 -21.37 -2.14
CA SER A 342 -19.07 -21.86 -3.06
C SER A 342 -19.18 -21.08 -4.37
N PHE A 343 -18.50 -19.94 -4.49
CA PHE A 343 -18.51 -19.10 -5.69
C PHE A 343 -18.03 -19.86 -6.94
N CYS A 344 -18.82 -19.82 -8.01
CA CYS A 344 -18.53 -20.55 -9.24
C CYS A 344 -17.46 -19.83 -10.11
N PHE A 345 -16.21 -19.80 -9.65
CA PHE A 345 -15.08 -19.16 -10.35
C PHE A 345 -14.83 -19.69 -11.76
N SER A 346 -15.34 -20.86 -12.15
CA SER A 346 -15.20 -21.35 -13.52
C SER A 346 -16.09 -20.61 -14.51
N LYS A 347 -17.29 -20.16 -14.08
CA LYS A 347 -18.32 -19.57 -14.95
C LYS A 347 -18.54 -18.08 -14.72
N LEU A 348 -18.26 -17.59 -13.50
CA LEU A 348 -18.69 -16.28 -13.05
C LEU A 348 -17.51 -15.35 -12.81
N SER A 349 -17.75 -14.06 -13.04
CA SER A 349 -16.84 -12.96 -12.81
C SER A 349 -17.42 -11.99 -11.79
N ILE A 350 -16.53 -11.24 -11.14
CA ILE A 350 -16.83 -10.26 -10.12
C ILE A 350 -16.91 -8.87 -10.76
N ASN A 351 -18.04 -8.18 -10.54
CA ASN A 351 -18.30 -6.84 -11.05
C ASN A 351 -18.90 -5.95 -9.96
N ILE A 352 -18.10 -5.00 -9.45
CA ILE A 352 -18.54 -4.06 -8.42
C ILE A 352 -19.28 -2.82 -8.96
N ARG A 353 -19.31 -2.62 -10.29
CA ARG A 353 -20.16 -1.62 -10.94
C ARG A 353 -21.62 -1.97 -10.77
N LYS A 354 -21.95 -3.24 -11.00
CA LYS A 354 -23.33 -3.74 -10.94
C LYS A 354 -23.68 -4.44 -9.63
N GLY A 355 -22.69 -4.78 -8.80
CA GLY A 355 -22.90 -5.61 -7.60
C GLY A 355 -23.46 -6.99 -7.93
N LYS A 356 -23.11 -7.53 -9.12
CA LYS A 356 -23.64 -8.80 -9.64
C LYS A 356 -22.57 -9.61 -10.33
N GLU A 357 -22.77 -10.92 -10.31
CA GLU A 357 -21.96 -11.88 -11.06
C GLU A 357 -22.25 -11.75 -12.56
N GLN A 358 -21.24 -11.94 -13.39
CA GLN A 358 -21.42 -11.99 -14.84
C GLN A 358 -20.76 -13.24 -15.42
N ASN A 359 -21.37 -13.80 -16.45
CA ASN A 359 -20.76 -14.91 -17.19
C ASN A 359 -19.40 -14.49 -17.77
N LYS A 360 -18.43 -15.38 -17.68
CA LYS A 360 -17.09 -15.19 -18.26
C LYS A 360 -16.67 -16.38 -19.10
N LEU A 361 -15.62 -16.16 -19.88
CA LEU A 361 -14.96 -17.24 -20.63
C LEU A 361 -14.36 -18.27 -19.65
N PRO A 362 -14.56 -19.59 -19.87
CA PRO A 362 -14.08 -20.64 -18.98
C PRO A 362 -12.56 -20.66 -18.78
N ALA A 363 -11.80 -20.18 -19.75
CA ALA A 363 -10.33 -20.23 -19.75
C ALA A 363 -9.65 -19.28 -18.73
N VAL A 364 -10.38 -18.34 -18.12
CA VAL A 364 -9.83 -17.37 -17.18
C VAL A 364 -10.10 -17.85 -15.75
N PRO A 365 -9.11 -18.26 -14.94
CA PRO A 365 -9.37 -18.85 -13.61
C PRO A 365 -10.08 -17.90 -12.63
N LEU A 366 -9.62 -16.65 -12.55
CA LEU A 366 -10.24 -15.58 -11.75
C LEU A 366 -10.43 -14.34 -12.60
N HIS A 367 -11.66 -13.85 -12.69
CA HIS A 367 -11.99 -12.63 -13.42
C HIS A 367 -12.65 -11.62 -12.51
N ILE A 368 -11.92 -10.55 -12.23
CA ILE A 368 -12.39 -9.39 -11.50
C ILE A 368 -12.29 -8.21 -12.45
N GLN A 369 -13.43 -7.64 -12.84
CA GLN A 369 -13.45 -6.49 -13.73
C GLN A 369 -12.84 -5.27 -13.03
N ASN A 370 -11.95 -4.53 -13.70
CA ASN A 370 -11.50 -3.24 -13.20
C ASN A 370 -12.69 -2.28 -13.13
N PRO A 371 -12.91 -1.57 -12.02
CA PRO A 371 -14.08 -0.70 -11.86
C PRO A 371 -14.19 0.40 -12.91
N PHE A 372 -13.07 0.89 -13.45
CA PHE A 372 -13.04 2.00 -14.41
C PHE A 372 -12.61 1.54 -15.80
N GLU A 373 -11.62 0.66 -15.92
CA GLU A 373 -11.22 0.06 -17.20
C GLU A 373 -11.99 -1.24 -17.47
N THR A 374 -13.24 -1.15 -17.93
CA THR A 374 -14.17 -2.31 -18.00
C THR A 374 -13.69 -3.50 -18.84
N THR A 375 -12.74 -3.30 -19.75
CA THR A 375 -12.12 -4.36 -20.57
C THR A 375 -10.98 -5.09 -19.86
N LEU A 376 -10.51 -4.56 -18.72
CA LEU A 376 -9.37 -5.09 -17.98
C LEU A 376 -9.83 -6.04 -16.87
N ASN A 377 -9.20 -7.23 -16.84
CA ASN A 377 -9.24 -8.14 -15.69
C ASN A 377 -8.07 -7.86 -14.73
N VAL A 378 -8.35 -7.40 -13.51
CA VAL A 378 -7.32 -7.06 -12.51
C VAL A 378 -6.66 -8.28 -11.88
N SER A 379 -7.20 -9.47 -12.12
CA SER A 379 -6.66 -10.75 -11.66
C SER A 379 -6.16 -11.62 -12.82
N LYS A 380 -5.81 -11.02 -13.97
CA LYS A 380 -5.31 -11.74 -15.16
C LYS A 380 -4.06 -12.60 -14.89
N ASN A 381 -3.25 -12.22 -13.90
CA ASN A 381 -2.05 -12.96 -13.50
C ASN A 381 -2.38 -14.25 -12.71
N VAL A 382 -3.57 -14.38 -12.15
CA VAL A 382 -3.93 -15.47 -11.24
C VAL A 382 -4.24 -16.75 -12.02
N ASN A 383 -3.58 -17.84 -11.64
CA ASN A 383 -3.78 -19.16 -12.25
C ASN A 383 -4.76 -20.03 -11.45
N ALA A 384 -5.18 -21.16 -12.03
CA ALA A 384 -6.15 -22.07 -11.42
C ALA A 384 -5.70 -22.59 -10.05
N SER A 385 -4.42 -22.94 -9.88
CA SER A 385 -3.93 -23.47 -8.60
C SER A 385 -4.00 -22.47 -7.45
N GLN A 386 -3.86 -21.17 -7.72
CA GLN A 386 -4.07 -20.15 -6.70
C GLN A 386 -5.55 -19.95 -6.37
N VAL A 387 -6.45 -20.09 -7.35
CA VAL A 387 -7.91 -20.06 -7.11
C VAL A 387 -8.35 -21.26 -6.28
N ASP A 388 -7.95 -22.46 -6.67
CA ASP A 388 -8.27 -23.70 -5.94
C ASP A 388 -7.78 -23.64 -4.49
N ARG A 389 -6.56 -23.12 -4.30
CA ARG A 389 -5.99 -22.89 -2.96
C ARG A 389 -6.80 -21.88 -2.16
N PHE A 390 -7.20 -20.76 -2.77
CA PHE A 390 -8.02 -19.76 -2.12
C PHE A 390 -9.38 -20.36 -1.68
N VAL A 391 -10.03 -21.13 -2.54
CA VAL A 391 -11.30 -21.82 -2.24
C VAL A 391 -11.13 -22.81 -1.08
N ALA A 392 -10.10 -23.66 -1.13
CA ALA A 392 -9.83 -24.62 -0.07
C ALA A 392 -9.59 -23.94 1.29
N LEU A 393 -8.85 -22.82 1.31
CA LEU A 393 -8.62 -22.05 2.52
C LEU A 393 -9.89 -21.35 3.03
N CYS A 394 -10.79 -20.91 2.14
CA CYS A 394 -12.10 -20.40 2.54
C CYS A 394 -12.95 -21.49 3.22
N GLN A 395 -12.98 -22.70 2.65
CA GLN A 395 -13.68 -23.85 3.24
C GLN A 395 -13.13 -24.20 4.63
N GLU A 396 -11.80 -24.28 4.78
CA GLU A 396 -11.15 -24.53 6.07
C GLU A 396 -11.46 -23.41 7.08
N SER A 397 -11.40 -22.15 6.65
CA SER A 397 -11.60 -20.99 7.53
C SER A 397 -13.05 -20.87 8.02
N SER A 398 -14.03 -21.13 7.15
CA SER A 398 -15.44 -21.19 7.51
C SER A 398 -15.68 -22.29 8.56
N TRP A 399 -15.14 -23.49 8.35
CA TRP A 399 -15.24 -24.59 9.30
C TRP A 399 -14.61 -24.24 10.66
N LEU A 400 -13.42 -23.63 10.68
CA LEU A 400 -12.74 -23.21 11.92
C LEU A 400 -13.54 -22.20 12.75
N ILE A 401 -14.22 -21.25 12.09
CA ILE A 401 -15.06 -20.27 12.79
C ILE A 401 -16.28 -20.98 13.41
N GLN A 402 -16.97 -21.83 12.64
CA GLN A 402 -18.16 -22.55 13.10
C GLN A 402 -17.87 -23.51 14.28
N GLN A 403 -16.69 -24.12 14.32
CA GLN A 403 -16.26 -24.95 15.46
C GLN A 403 -16.04 -24.15 16.74
N ASN A 404 -15.51 -22.94 16.63
CA ASN A 404 -15.29 -22.08 17.81
C ASN A 404 -16.63 -21.55 18.37
N ILE A 405 -17.65 -21.34 17.53
CA ILE A 405 -19.00 -20.94 17.97
C ILE A 405 -19.67 -22.06 18.79
N THR A 406 -19.38 -23.33 18.49
CA THR A 406 -19.99 -24.49 19.15
C THR A 406 -19.28 -24.96 20.42
N ALA A 407 -18.12 -24.39 20.75
CA ALA A 407 -17.36 -24.70 21.96
C ALA A 407 -17.38 -23.53 22.96
N PRO A 408 -18.38 -23.42 23.85
CA PRO A 408 -18.45 -22.31 24.79
C PRO A 408 -17.37 -22.41 25.89
N SER A 409 -16.76 -21.27 26.19
CA SER A 409 -15.95 -20.95 27.39
C SER A 409 -14.60 -21.65 27.58
N ARG A 410 -13.53 -20.88 27.36
CA ARG A 410 -12.32 -20.93 28.21
C ARG A 410 -11.88 -19.52 28.64
N GLY A 411 -12.83 -18.75 29.15
CA GLY A 411 -12.52 -17.63 30.02
C GLY A 411 -12.20 -18.16 31.42
N GLY A 412 -10.92 -18.11 31.80
CA GLY A 412 -10.51 -18.18 33.20
C GLY A 412 -9.61 -19.36 33.58
N THR A 413 -8.30 -19.12 33.59
CA THR A 413 -7.44 -19.60 34.69
C THR A 413 -6.35 -18.56 34.96
N LYS A 414 -6.41 -17.97 36.17
CA LYS A 414 -5.31 -17.22 36.77
C LYS A 414 -4.11 -18.16 36.92
N GLY A 415 -2.98 -17.80 36.31
CA GLY A 415 -1.67 -18.40 36.53
C GLY A 415 -0.98 -18.85 35.24
N ASN A 416 0.04 -18.11 34.79
CA ASN A 416 1.09 -18.45 33.81
C ASN A 416 0.78 -19.48 32.68
N ALA A 417 -0.46 -19.54 32.20
CA ALA A 417 -0.87 -20.41 31.11
C ALA A 417 -0.82 -19.62 29.80
N THR A 418 -0.13 -20.18 28.81
CA THR A 418 -0.11 -19.67 27.42
C THR A 418 -1.54 -19.55 26.89
N ILE A 419 -1.97 -18.32 26.57
CA ILE A 419 -3.28 -18.03 26.01
C ILE A 419 -3.44 -18.82 24.70
N THR A 420 -4.48 -19.64 24.62
CA THR A 420 -4.74 -20.47 23.43
C THR A 420 -5.40 -19.62 22.35
N PRO A 421 -4.89 -19.63 21.09
CA PRO A 421 -5.54 -18.93 19.98
C PRO A 421 -6.96 -19.43 19.72
N TRP A 422 -7.87 -18.49 19.48
CA TRP A 422 -9.28 -18.70 19.17
C TRP A 422 -9.79 -17.62 18.20
N GLY A 423 -10.90 -17.87 17.49
CA GLY A 423 -11.50 -16.89 16.57
C GLY A 423 -10.55 -16.51 15.41
N VAL A 424 -10.40 -15.21 15.15
CA VAL A 424 -9.47 -14.68 14.14
C VAL A 424 -8.03 -15.12 14.39
N SER A 425 -7.62 -15.21 15.65
CA SER A 425 -6.23 -15.59 15.97
C SER A 425 -5.90 -17.03 15.49
N THR A 426 -6.88 -17.94 15.49
CA THR A 426 -6.74 -19.28 14.91
C THR A 426 -6.62 -19.23 13.39
N LEU A 427 -7.37 -18.34 12.74
CA LEU A 427 -7.32 -18.16 11.27
C LEU A 427 -5.96 -17.64 10.78
N LEU A 428 -5.16 -17.04 11.64
CA LEU A 428 -3.83 -16.52 11.30
C LEU A 428 -2.71 -17.55 11.52
N LEU A 429 -3.01 -18.71 12.12
CA LEU A 429 -2.04 -19.78 12.27
C LEU A 429 -1.79 -20.47 10.91
N PRO A 430 -0.59 -21.04 10.67
CA PRO A 430 -0.32 -21.79 9.45
C PRO A 430 -1.33 -22.93 9.26
N SER A 431 -2.00 -22.98 8.10
CA SER A 431 -2.94 -24.04 7.75
C SER A 431 -2.29 -25.43 7.73
N GLN A 432 -3.05 -26.45 8.15
CA GLN A 432 -2.64 -27.86 8.07
C GLN A 432 -2.72 -28.43 6.65
N VAL A 433 -3.43 -27.78 5.73
CA VAL A 433 -3.60 -28.19 4.32
C VAL A 433 -2.30 -28.01 3.49
N ALA A 434 -1.26 -27.41 4.06
CA ALA A 434 0.05 -27.21 3.43
C ALA A 434 0.89 -28.50 3.19
N GLY A 435 0.29 -29.69 3.31
CA GLY A 435 0.91 -30.99 3.07
C GLY A 435 1.12 -31.36 1.60
N ILE A 436 0.57 -30.62 0.63
CA ILE A 436 0.75 -30.93 -0.79
C ILE A 436 1.89 -30.09 -1.37
N LYS A 437 3.11 -30.67 -1.28
CA LYS A 437 4.35 -30.30 -1.99
C LYS A 437 4.97 -28.94 -1.65
N SER A 438 5.27 -28.69 -0.36
CA SER A 438 6.47 -27.91 -0.04
C SER A 438 7.60 -28.87 0.35
N ARG A 439 8.52 -29.13 -0.59
CA ARG A 439 9.85 -29.68 -0.24
C ARG A 439 10.40 -28.78 0.86
N LYS A 440 10.74 -29.37 2.02
CA LYS A 440 11.44 -28.77 3.16
C LYS A 440 12.01 -27.39 2.84
N ARG A 441 11.42 -26.33 3.39
CA ARG A 441 12.05 -25.00 3.45
C ARG A 441 13.43 -25.19 4.09
N ARG A 442 14.49 -25.25 3.26
CA ARG A 442 15.83 -24.91 3.74
C ARG A 442 15.72 -23.45 4.19
N LYS A 443 16.09 -23.18 5.44
CA LYS A 443 16.27 -21.83 5.96
C LYS A 443 17.06 -21.03 4.91
N PHE A 444 16.42 -20.02 4.32
CA PHE A 444 17.14 -19.01 3.56
C PHE A 444 17.76 -18.08 4.59
N GLU A 445 19.06 -18.21 4.80
CA GLU A 445 19.86 -17.19 5.47
C GLU A 445 19.83 -15.91 4.61
N PRO A 446 19.81 -14.72 5.23
CA PRO A 446 19.85 -13.46 4.50
C PRO A 446 21.12 -13.39 3.64
N THR A 447 20.98 -12.91 2.41
CA THR A 447 22.05 -12.82 1.41
C THR A 447 23.30 -12.09 1.92
N SER A 448 23.18 -11.26 2.97
CA SER A 448 24.30 -10.58 3.65
C SER A 448 25.21 -11.52 4.44
N GLU A 449 24.69 -12.60 5.03
CA GLU A 449 25.50 -13.56 5.81
C GLU A 449 26.29 -14.49 4.90
N ARG A 450 25.72 -14.86 3.75
CA ARG A 450 26.39 -15.66 2.73
C ARG A 450 27.55 -14.92 2.07
N ILE A 451 27.43 -13.60 1.91
CA ILE A 451 28.50 -12.74 1.41
C ILE A 451 29.58 -12.55 2.49
N LYS A 452 29.21 -12.40 3.76
CA LYS A 452 30.17 -12.37 4.87
C LYS A 452 30.96 -13.68 4.99
N SER A 453 30.31 -14.84 4.92
CA SER A 453 31.00 -16.13 4.99
C SER A 453 31.93 -16.38 3.80
N LEU A 454 31.54 -15.92 2.60
CA LEU A 454 32.38 -15.98 1.41
C LEU A 454 33.60 -15.04 1.53
N LEU A 455 33.41 -13.81 2.01
CA LEU A 455 34.50 -12.86 2.23
C LEU A 455 35.45 -13.28 3.35
N GLU A 456 34.96 -13.95 4.39
CA GLU A 456 35.79 -14.57 5.44
C GLU A 456 36.56 -15.78 4.92
N SER A 457 35.95 -16.61 4.06
CA SER A 457 36.67 -17.74 3.44
C SER A 457 37.80 -17.29 2.52
N LEU A 458 37.64 -16.14 1.83
CA LEU A 458 38.64 -15.57 0.94
C LEU A 458 39.79 -14.86 1.70
N LYS A 459 39.54 -14.40 2.94
CA LYS A 459 40.60 -13.87 3.81
C LYS A 459 41.48 -14.97 4.40
N ASN A 460 40.96 -16.17 4.60
CA ASN A 460 41.71 -17.28 5.18
C ASN A 460 42.60 -18.04 4.17
N THR A 461 42.38 -17.89 2.86
CA THR A 461 43.21 -18.54 1.83
C THR A 461 44.51 -17.81 1.50
N ASN A 462 44.72 -16.58 1.99
CA ASN A 462 45.93 -15.78 1.72
C ASN A 462 47.02 -15.87 2.81
N ASN A 463 46.83 -16.70 3.85
CA ASN A 463 47.80 -16.87 4.94
C ASN A 463 48.28 -18.33 5.09
N GLN A 464 48.83 -18.92 4.03
CA GLN A 464 49.77 -20.04 4.22
C GLN A 464 51.20 -19.58 3.85
N PRO A 465 52.17 -19.68 4.79
CA PRO A 465 53.55 -19.37 4.51
C PRO A 465 54.19 -20.51 3.71
N ASN A 466 54.86 -20.16 2.61
CA ASN A 466 55.83 -21.04 1.96
C ASN A 466 56.87 -21.47 2.99
N GLN A 467 56.99 -22.78 3.25
CA GLN A 467 58.16 -23.36 3.88
C GLN A 467 58.87 -24.28 2.90
N SER A 468 60.10 -23.85 2.60
CA SER A 468 61.31 -24.56 2.16
C SER A 468 61.22 -25.49 0.95
#